data_AF-A0A1J5X4M5-F1
#
_entry.id   AF-A0A1J5X4M5-F1
#
_cell.length_a   1.000
_cell.length_b   1.000
_cell.length_c   1.000
_cell.angle_alpha   90.00
_cell.angle_beta   90.00
_cell.angle_gamma   90.00
#
_symmetry.space_group_name_H-M   'P 1'
#
loop_
_entity.id
_entity.type
_entity.pdbx_description
1 polymer ?
#
loop_
_entity_poly.entity_id
_entity_poly.type
_entity_poly.pdbx_seq_one_letter_code
_entity_poly.pdbx_strand_id
1 'polypeptide(L)'
;EGNKHGLKIPYGVSLLVSKENSFYLKLFDLTDTMIKKLVVSSFDITRMNLKNTTIEELFLEDEAAVEFFYSSIGKAELCVEKVSFGSKSNPQSEEVLKLIERVHMGDNVAPKKIKMLVLGRSSFFDFLEEANRAGQKEIHIEDLAVTQNGKDNGPKTETSTRIVVSKRINIRGNTRVLLFIELGPEISHLNIGEIQKQCRSPRIDMPKINIRKE
;
A
#
# COMPACT_ATOMS: atom_id res chain seq x y z
N GLU A 1 34.71 -5.52 -29.68
CA GLU A 1 33.25 -5.70 -29.46
C GLU A 1 32.99 -5.65 -27.96
N GLY A 2 32.41 -4.55 -27.46
CA GLY A 2 32.18 -4.36 -26.03
C GLY A 2 30.99 -5.20 -25.59
N ASN A 3 31.19 -6.05 -24.58
CA ASN A 3 30.17 -6.93 -24.02
C ASN A 3 28.96 -6.10 -23.56
N LYS A 4 27.91 -6.02 -24.39
CA LYS A 4 26.69 -5.20 -24.19
C LYS A 4 25.67 -5.87 -23.26
N HIS A 5 26.08 -6.85 -22.47
CA HIS A 5 25.16 -7.56 -21.60
C HIS A 5 25.24 -6.93 -20.21
N GLY A 6 24.32 -5.99 -19.94
CA GLY A 6 24.08 -5.52 -18.59
C GLY A 6 23.88 -6.70 -17.65
N LEU A 7 24.22 -6.52 -16.37
CA LEU A 7 24.10 -7.58 -15.39
C LEU A 7 22.62 -8.01 -15.28
N LYS A 8 22.32 -9.27 -15.58
CA LYS A 8 20.98 -9.82 -15.35
C LYS A 8 20.79 -10.08 -13.86
N ILE A 9 19.61 -9.74 -13.36
CA ILE A 9 19.25 -9.93 -11.96
C ILE A 9 18.53 -11.28 -11.81
N PRO A 10 18.95 -12.13 -10.87
CA PRO A 10 18.22 -13.36 -10.55
C PRO A 10 16.79 -13.07 -10.10
N TYR A 11 15.87 -13.98 -10.40
CA TYR A 11 14.54 -13.92 -9.82
C TYR A 11 14.60 -13.99 -8.28
N GLY A 12 13.68 -13.32 -7.61
CA GLY A 12 13.58 -13.28 -6.15
C GLY A 12 14.28 -12.08 -5.51
N VAL A 13 15.02 -11.29 -6.28
CA VAL A 13 15.73 -10.11 -5.78
C VAL A 13 14.76 -8.98 -5.46
N SER A 14 15.08 -8.26 -4.38
CA SER A 14 14.46 -6.99 -4.03
C SER A 14 15.40 -5.84 -4.38
N LEU A 15 14.88 -4.81 -5.05
CA LEU A 15 15.64 -3.62 -5.44
C LEU A 15 15.09 -2.40 -4.73
N LEU A 16 15.98 -1.49 -4.34
CA LEU A 16 15.64 -0.19 -3.80
C LEU A 16 16.19 0.88 -4.74
N VAL A 17 15.31 1.68 -5.30
CA VAL A 17 15.62 2.73 -6.26
C VAL A 17 15.19 4.08 -5.70
N SER A 18 16.14 4.99 -5.67
CA SER A 18 15.93 6.39 -5.36
C SER A 18 16.61 7.26 -6.40
N LYS A 19 16.32 8.56 -6.36
CA LYS A 19 17.06 9.55 -7.15
C LYS A 19 18.58 9.40 -7.01
N GLU A 20 19.06 9.16 -5.78
CA GLU A 20 20.47 9.12 -5.42
C GLU A 20 21.20 7.90 -6.00
N ASN A 21 20.57 6.74 -5.99
CA ASN A 21 21.20 5.49 -6.44
C ASN A 21 20.81 5.09 -7.88
N SER A 22 19.91 5.85 -8.52
CA SER A 22 19.42 5.56 -9.88
C SER A 22 20.52 5.44 -10.94
N PHE A 23 21.69 6.06 -10.72
CA PHE A 23 22.83 5.93 -11.64
C PHE A 23 23.31 4.49 -11.81
N TYR A 24 23.24 3.67 -10.75
CA TYR A 24 23.66 2.26 -10.80
C TYR A 24 22.72 1.39 -11.64
N LEU A 25 21.49 1.84 -11.91
CA LEU A 25 20.53 1.09 -12.71
C LEU A 25 20.98 0.90 -14.16
N LYS A 26 21.82 1.80 -14.68
CA LYS A 26 22.40 1.66 -16.04
C LYS A 26 23.29 0.42 -16.19
N LEU A 27 23.72 -0.18 -15.08
CA LEU A 27 24.58 -1.37 -15.07
C LEU A 27 23.80 -2.67 -15.24
N PHE A 28 22.48 -2.65 -15.02
CA PHE A 28 21.63 -3.84 -15.04
C PHE A 28 20.78 -3.87 -16.30
N ASP A 29 20.63 -5.05 -16.88
CA ASP A 29 19.61 -5.33 -17.88
C ASP A 29 18.39 -5.93 -17.17
N LEU A 30 17.32 -5.16 -17.10
CA LEU A 30 16.07 -5.55 -16.46
C LEU A 30 15.04 -6.09 -17.47
N THR A 31 15.35 -6.13 -18.76
CA THR A 31 14.41 -6.63 -19.77
C THR A 31 14.16 -8.13 -19.61
N ASP A 32 12.91 -8.55 -19.83
CA ASP A 32 12.48 -9.95 -19.70
C ASP A 32 12.85 -10.55 -18.33
N THR A 33 12.77 -9.75 -17.26
CA THR A 33 13.06 -10.18 -15.89
C THR A 33 11.81 -10.25 -15.01
N MET A 34 11.95 -10.90 -13.87
CA MET A 34 10.96 -10.91 -12.81
C MET A 34 11.59 -10.40 -11.51
N ILE A 35 11.01 -9.32 -10.96
CA ILE A 35 11.49 -8.66 -9.76
C ILE A 35 10.52 -8.96 -8.63
N LYS A 36 11.01 -9.48 -7.51
CA LYS A 36 10.16 -9.85 -6.37
C LYS A 36 9.61 -8.61 -5.65
N LYS A 37 10.46 -7.61 -5.46
CA LYS A 37 10.05 -6.35 -4.84
C LYS A 37 10.88 -5.20 -5.39
N LEU A 38 10.22 -4.17 -5.90
CA LEU A 38 10.86 -2.92 -6.30
C LEU A 38 10.38 -1.82 -5.36
N VAL A 39 11.27 -1.30 -4.53
CA VAL A 39 11.01 -0.14 -3.67
C VAL A 39 11.46 1.11 -4.41
N VAL A 40 10.59 2.11 -4.52
CA VAL A 40 10.84 3.34 -5.27
C VAL A 40 10.59 4.55 -4.38
N SER A 41 11.52 5.50 -4.39
CA SER A 41 11.43 6.76 -3.66
C SER A 41 11.88 7.91 -4.56
N SER A 42 11.01 8.92 -4.74
CA SER A 42 11.30 10.15 -5.48
C SER A 42 11.93 9.90 -6.86
N PHE A 43 11.47 8.88 -7.56
CA PHE A 43 12.03 8.42 -8.83
C PHE A 43 10.97 7.92 -9.80
N ASP A 44 11.15 8.29 -11.07
CA ASP A 44 10.28 7.87 -12.18
C ASP A 44 10.80 6.56 -12.81
N ILE A 45 10.05 5.48 -12.62
CA ILE A 45 10.40 4.15 -13.12
C ILE A 45 10.40 4.04 -14.64
N THR A 46 9.77 4.95 -15.38
CA THR A 46 9.82 4.94 -16.87
C THR A 46 11.21 5.23 -17.40
N ARG A 47 12.08 5.79 -16.57
CA ARG A 47 13.50 6.00 -16.87
C ARG A 47 14.30 4.70 -16.89
N MET A 48 13.69 3.60 -16.45
CA MET A 48 14.25 2.25 -16.46
C MET A 48 13.75 1.49 -17.69
N ASN A 49 14.60 0.65 -18.27
CA ASN A 49 14.18 -0.26 -19.32
C ASN A 49 13.53 -1.51 -18.68
N LEU A 50 12.22 -1.43 -18.45
CA LEU A 50 11.41 -2.48 -17.82
C LEU A 50 10.56 -3.25 -18.84
N LYS A 51 11.01 -3.32 -20.09
CA LYS A 51 10.29 -4.04 -21.15
C LYS A 51 10.08 -5.50 -20.75
N ASN A 52 8.85 -5.99 -20.91
CA ASN A 52 8.44 -7.35 -20.55
C ASN A 52 8.83 -7.75 -19.12
N THR A 53 8.93 -6.77 -18.22
CA THR A 53 9.31 -7.02 -16.82
C THR A 53 8.07 -7.18 -15.97
N THR A 54 8.07 -8.22 -15.13
CA THR A 54 7.05 -8.42 -14.10
C THR A 54 7.60 -8.02 -12.74
N ILE A 55 6.89 -7.12 -12.06
CA ILE A 55 7.17 -6.74 -10.68
C ILE A 55 6.08 -7.35 -9.80
N GLU A 56 6.46 -8.27 -8.91
CA GLU A 56 5.51 -8.91 -8.00
C GLU A 56 4.97 -7.90 -6.97
N GLU A 57 5.84 -7.04 -6.43
CA GLU A 57 5.46 -5.97 -5.50
C GLU A 57 6.19 -4.66 -5.86
N LEU A 58 5.44 -3.63 -6.25
CA LEU A 58 5.93 -2.27 -6.34
C LEU A 58 5.61 -1.53 -5.03
N PHE A 59 6.64 -1.07 -4.32
CA PHE A 59 6.50 -0.34 -3.06
C PHE A 59 6.84 1.13 -3.29
N LEU A 60 5.83 2.00 -3.21
CA LEU A 60 5.93 3.44 -3.40
C LEU A 60 6.18 4.09 -2.03
N GLU A 61 7.42 4.47 -1.75
CA GLU A 61 7.85 4.92 -0.43
C GLU A 61 7.33 6.32 -0.07
N ASP A 62 7.26 7.23 -1.04
CA ASP A 62 6.93 8.65 -0.88
C ASP A 62 5.93 9.18 -1.93
N GLU A 63 5.42 10.38 -1.70
CA GLU A 63 4.40 11.03 -2.56
C GLU A 63 4.90 11.24 -3.99
N ALA A 64 6.15 11.63 -4.17
CA ALA A 64 6.74 11.79 -5.50
C ALA A 64 6.76 10.48 -6.29
N ALA A 65 7.09 9.34 -5.64
CA ALA A 65 7.02 8.03 -6.30
C ALA A 65 5.59 7.66 -6.71
N VAL A 66 4.59 8.01 -5.89
CA VAL A 66 3.17 7.83 -6.22
C VAL A 66 2.79 8.64 -7.45
N GLU A 67 3.11 9.94 -7.46
CA GLU A 67 2.80 10.85 -8.57
C GLU A 67 3.44 10.39 -9.88
N PHE A 68 4.74 10.04 -9.84
CA PHE A 68 5.45 9.53 -11.02
C PHE A 68 4.83 8.25 -11.54
N PHE A 69 4.51 7.31 -10.64
CA PHE A 69 3.89 6.05 -11.04
C PHE A 69 2.51 6.28 -11.65
N TYR A 70 1.66 7.10 -11.02
CA TYR A 70 0.33 7.41 -11.52
C TYR A 70 0.36 8.08 -12.91
N SER A 71 1.30 8.97 -13.15
CA SER A 71 1.44 9.67 -14.44
C SER A 71 2.04 8.81 -15.56
N SER A 72 2.62 7.67 -15.18
CA SER A 72 3.38 6.76 -16.04
C SER A 72 2.70 5.42 -16.30
N ILE A 73 1.74 5.05 -15.45
CA ILE A 73 0.89 3.88 -15.63
C ILE A 73 0.21 3.96 -17.01
N GLY A 74 0.23 2.87 -17.78
CA GLY A 74 -0.25 2.89 -19.16
C GLY A 74 0.83 3.12 -20.23
N LYS A 75 1.97 3.75 -19.89
CA LYS A 75 3.02 4.09 -20.87
C LYS A 75 4.15 3.07 -20.91
N ALA A 76 4.41 2.40 -19.79
CA ALA A 76 5.46 1.41 -19.70
C ALA A 76 4.91 0.00 -19.96
N GLU A 77 5.59 -0.77 -20.81
CA GLU A 77 5.35 -2.22 -21.04
C GLU A 77 5.78 -3.04 -19.81
N LEU A 78 5.32 -2.65 -18.62
CA LEU A 78 5.61 -3.30 -17.35
C LEU A 78 4.33 -3.86 -16.74
N CYS A 79 4.43 -5.03 -16.12
CA CYS A 79 3.35 -5.65 -15.36
C CYS A 79 3.63 -5.50 -13.86
N VAL A 80 2.71 -4.90 -13.11
CA VAL A 80 2.76 -4.85 -11.64
C VAL A 80 1.67 -5.76 -11.10
N GLU A 81 2.04 -6.79 -10.34
CA GLU A 81 1.05 -7.67 -9.72
C GLU A 81 0.43 -7.00 -8.49
N LYS A 82 1.26 -6.38 -7.65
CA LYS A 82 0.80 -5.75 -6.41
C LYS A 82 1.48 -4.42 -6.16
N VAL A 83 0.72 -3.47 -5.61
CA VAL A 83 1.26 -2.17 -5.14
C VAL A 83 1.22 -2.08 -3.63
N SER A 84 2.20 -1.40 -3.04
CA SER A 84 2.28 -1.07 -1.63
C SER A 84 2.58 0.42 -1.43
N PHE A 85 1.99 1.03 -0.42
CA PHE A 85 2.14 2.44 -0.10
C PHE A 85 2.87 2.62 1.23
N GLY A 86 3.99 3.36 1.19
CA GLY A 86 4.85 3.62 2.34
C GLY A 86 4.30 4.67 3.29
N SER A 87 4.94 4.83 4.44
CA SER A 87 4.48 5.81 5.45
C SER A 87 4.72 7.28 5.06
N LYS A 88 5.54 7.54 4.04
CA LYS A 88 5.82 8.90 3.55
C LYS A 88 5.00 9.25 2.30
N SER A 89 4.34 8.28 1.66
CA SER A 89 3.31 8.61 0.67
C SER A 89 2.14 9.18 1.44
N ASN A 90 1.75 10.42 1.16
CA ASN A 90 0.57 11.02 1.76
C ASN A 90 -0.65 10.17 1.35
N PRO A 91 -1.21 9.35 2.26
CA PRO A 91 -2.24 8.39 1.85
C PRO A 91 -3.55 9.09 1.47
N GLN A 92 -3.71 10.36 1.86
CA GLN A 92 -4.85 11.21 1.55
C GLN A 92 -4.74 11.88 0.17
N SER A 93 -3.60 11.75 -0.52
CA SER A 93 -3.41 12.41 -1.81
C SER A 93 -4.40 11.86 -2.84
N GLU A 94 -4.85 12.74 -3.73
CA GLU A 94 -5.78 12.41 -4.80
C GLU A 94 -5.22 11.28 -5.70
N GLU A 95 -3.90 11.27 -5.91
CA GLU A 95 -3.18 10.26 -6.69
C GLU A 95 -3.21 8.88 -6.04
N VAL A 96 -3.04 8.79 -4.70
CA VAL A 96 -3.16 7.51 -3.98
C VAL A 96 -4.58 6.97 -4.15
N LEU A 97 -5.60 7.80 -3.94
CA LEU A 97 -7.00 7.36 -4.06
C LEU A 97 -7.34 6.95 -5.49
N LYS A 98 -6.90 7.70 -6.50
CA LYS A 98 -7.08 7.33 -7.92
C LYS A 98 -6.36 6.02 -8.28
N LEU A 99 -5.18 5.76 -7.71
CA LEU A 99 -4.50 4.47 -7.89
C LEU A 99 -5.30 3.33 -7.27
N ILE A 100 -5.81 3.51 -6.04
CA ILE A 100 -6.67 2.52 -5.38
C ILE A 100 -7.91 2.21 -6.23
N GLU A 101 -8.56 3.26 -6.73
CA GLU A 101 -9.73 3.13 -7.61
C GLU A 101 -9.41 2.32 -8.87
N ARG A 102 -8.30 2.63 -9.55
CA ARG A 102 -7.86 1.87 -10.74
C ARG A 102 -7.61 0.39 -10.46
N VAL A 103 -7.03 0.08 -9.30
CA VAL A 103 -6.82 -1.31 -8.88
C VAL A 103 -8.16 -2.03 -8.70
N HIS A 104 -9.19 -1.39 -8.12
CA HIS A 104 -10.51 -2.00 -7.96
C HIS A 104 -11.31 -2.11 -9.26
N MET A 105 -11.17 -1.14 -10.16
CA MET A 105 -11.84 -1.20 -11.48
C MET A 105 -11.30 -2.31 -12.38
N GLY A 106 -10.15 -2.90 -12.03
CA GLY A 106 -9.55 -4.00 -12.79
C GLY A 106 -9.05 -3.55 -14.17
N ASP A 107 -8.56 -2.30 -14.26
CA ASP A 107 -7.89 -1.81 -15.47
C ASP A 107 -6.70 -2.73 -15.80
N ASN A 108 -6.62 -3.23 -17.04
CA ASN A 108 -5.60 -4.18 -17.48
C ASN A 108 -4.17 -3.66 -17.29
N VAL A 109 -4.00 -2.33 -17.21
CA VAL A 109 -2.69 -1.69 -17.02
C VAL A 109 -2.42 -1.27 -15.58
N ALA A 110 -3.40 -1.46 -14.69
CA ALA A 110 -3.24 -1.18 -13.27
C ALA A 110 -2.63 -2.36 -12.51
N PRO A 111 -2.03 -2.10 -11.32
CA PRO A 111 -1.71 -3.17 -10.40
C PRO A 111 -2.95 -4.01 -10.10
N LYS A 112 -2.81 -5.32 -10.00
CA LYS A 112 -3.97 -6.20 -9.78
C LYS A 112 -4.51 -6.12 -8.36
N LYS A 113 -3.65 -5.82 -7.39
CA LYS A 113 -4.00 -5.80 -5.96
C LYS A 113 -3.19 -4.77 -5.19
N ILE A 114 -3.74 -4.32 -4.07
CA ILE A 114 -3.00 -3.59 -3.05
C ILE A 114 -2.49 -4.60 -2.03
N LYS A 115 -1.17 -4.72 -1.91
CA LYS A 115 -0.57 -5.59 -0.91
C LYS A 115 -0.52 -4.90 0.43
N MET A 116 0.13 -3.75 0.55
CA MET A 116 0.36 -3.11 1.85
C MET A 116 -0.07 -1.64 1.84
N LEU A 117 -0.82 -1.23 2.84
CA LEU A 117 -1.15 0.17 3.09
C LEU A 117 -0.65 0.58 4.48
N VAL A 118 0.23 1.59 4.53
CA VAL A 118 0.78 2.13 5.78
C VAL A 118 0.20 3.52 6.05
N LEU A 119 -0.56 3.65 7.14
CA LEU A 119 -1.18 4.90 7.56
C LEU A 119 -0.46 5.43 8.82
N GLY A 120 0.17 6.60 8.65
CA GLY A 120 1.00 7.27 9.65
C GLY A 120 0.20 8.05 10.71
N ARG A 121 0.93 8.80 11.56
CA ARG A 121 0.38 9.52 12.72
C ARG A 121 -0.82 10.37 12.32
N SER A 122 -1.99 9.99 12.83
CA SER A 122 -3.31 10.61 12.67
C SER A 122 -3.98 10.50 11.29
N SER A 123 -3.37 9.85 10.30
CA SER A 123 -3.90 9.88 8.93
C SER A 123 -5.04 8.90 8.65
N PHE A 124 -5.40 8.00 9.58
CA PHE A 124 -6.37 6.94 9.30
C PHE A 124 -7.79 7.46 9.06
N PHE A 125 -8.31 8.31 9.96
CA PHE A 125 -9.68 8.80 9.85
C PHE A 125 -9.81 9.81 8.71
N ASP A 126 -8.85 10.71 8.57
CA ASP A 126 -8.78 11.62 7.42
C ASP A 126 -8.72 10.84 6.09
N PHE A 127 -7.94 9.74 6.03
CA PHE A 127 -7.92 8.86 4.84
C PHE A 127 -9.30 8.27 4.53
N LEU A 128 -10.03 7.80 5.54
CA LEU A 128 -11.39 7.29 5.35
C LEU A 128 -12.37 8.37 4.90
N GLU A 129 -12.18 9.61 5.31
CA GLU A 129 -12.99 10.74 4.84
C GLU A 129 -12.73 11.03 3.37
N GLU A 130 -11.45 11.14 2.98
CA GLU A 130 -11.09 11.41 1.59
C GLU A 130 -11.47 10.25 0.66
N ALA A 131 -11.27 9.00 1.10
CA ALA A 131 -11.75 7.83 0.37
C ALA A 131 -13.28 7.84 0.19
N ASN A 132 -14.03 8.21 1.24
CA ASN A 132 -15.48 8.33 1.16
C ASN A 132 -15.93 9.45 0.21
N ARG A 133 -15.22 10.60 0.21
CA ARG A 133 -15.46 11.70 -0.75
C ARG A 133 -15.15 11.29 -2.19
N ALA A 134 -14.12 10.46 -2.38
CA ALA A 134 -13.80 9.84 -3.66
C ALA A 134 -14.77 8.71 -4.06
N GLY A 135 -15.79 8.41 -3.24
CA GLY A 135 -16.80 7.40 -3.53
C GLY A 135 -16.36 5.96 -3.27
N GLN A 136 -15.20 5.75 -2.65
CA GLN A 136 -14.68 4.42 -2.31
C GLN A 136 -15.42 3.86 -1.11
N LYS A 137 -16.28 2.86 -1.32
CA LYS A 137 -17.03 2.19 -0.24
C LYS A 137 -16.20 1.11 0.46
N GLU A 138 -15.40 0.38 -0.29
CA GLU A 138 -14.57 -0.71 0.23
C GLU A 138 -13.17 -0.63 -0.35
N ILE A 139 -12.16 -0.82 0.50
CA ILE A 139 -10.76 -0.86 0.10
C ILE A 139 -10.15 -2.19 0.50
N HIS A 140 -9.95 -3.04 -0.51
CA HIS A 140 -9.39 -4.38 -0.35
C HIS A 140 -7.86 -4.37 -0.36
N ILE A 141 -7.24 -4.86 0.72
CA ILE A 141 -5.78 -4.93 0.89
C ILE A 141 -5.34 -6.27 1.53
N GLU A 142 -4.08 -6.67 1.33
CA GLU A 142 -3.51 -7.83 2.04
C GLU A 142 -3.10 -7.48 3.48
N ASP A 143 -2.29 -6.44 3.63
CA ASP A 143 -1.61 -6.04 4.86
C ASP A 143 -1.92 -4.57 5.20
N LEU A 144 -2.45 -4.34 6.40
CA LEU A 144 -2.73 -3.00 6.92
C LEU A 144 -1.79 -2.68 8.10
N ALA A 145 -1.10 -1.54 8.03
CA ALA A 145 -0.34 -1.01 9.16
C ALA A 145 -0.84 0.41 9.51
N VAL A 146 -1.36 0.58 10.72
CA VAL A 146 -1.90 1.86 11.19
C VAL A 146 -1.16 2.30 12.45
N THR A 147 -0.67 3.55 12.44
CA THR A 147 -0.17 4.23 13.65
C THR A 147 -1.05 5.45 13.94
N GLN A 148 -2.12 5.26 14.70
CA GLN A 148 -3.06 6.34 15.07
C GLN A 148 -2.74 6.85 16.48
N ASN A 149 -1.92 7.90 16.57
CA ASN A 149 -1.61 8.55 17.83
C ASN A 149 -2.57 9.74 18.05
N GLY A 150 -3.23 9.81 19.21
CA GLY A 150 -4.09 10.95 19.56
C GLY A 150 -5.42 10.53 20.22
N LYS A 151 -6.17 11.53 20.69
CA LYS A 151 -7.52 11.37 21.27
C LYS A 151 -8.63 11.34 20.20
N ASP A 152 -8.26 11.24 18.94
CA ASP A 152 -9.21 11.40 17.84
C ASP A 152 -10.27 10.30 17.88
N ASN A 153 -11.53 10.68 17.91
CA ASN A 153 -12.59 9.75 18.28
C ASN A 153 -13.17 8.97 17.10
N GLY A 154 -12.81 9.37 15.89
CA GLY A 154 -13.32 8.85 14.63
C GLY A 154 -13.26 9.94 13.55
N PRO A 155 -13.78 9.64 12.35
CA PRO A 155 -14.01 10.62 11.29
C PRO A 155 -14.92 11.77 11.77
N LYS A 156 -14.64 12.99 11.32
CA LYS A 156 -15.43 14.21 11.56
C LYS A 156 -16.79 14.16 10.88
N THR A 157 -16.87 13.48 9.73
CA THR A 157 -18.10 13.25 8.99
C THR A 157 -18.43 11.77 8.94
N GLU A 158 -19.72 11.41 8.87
CA GLU A 158 -20.11 10.01 8.67
C GLU A 158 -19.42 9.45 7.41
N THR A 159 -18.73 8.32 7.58
CA THR A 159 -18.09 7.59 6.49
C THR A 159 -18.66 6.19 6.41
N SER A 160 -18.99 5.81 5.17
CA SER A 160 -19.41 4.44 4.84
C SER A 160 -18.22 3.57 4.43
N THR A 161 -17.05 4.17 4.20
CA THR A 161 -15.86 3.47 3.74
C THR A 161 -15.38 2.43 4.75
N ARG A 162 -15.06 1.24 4.24
CA ARG A 162 -14.50 0.12 4.99
C ARG A 162 -13.18 -0.31 4.37
N ILE A 163 -12.24 -0.73 5.21
CA ILE A 163 -10.99 -1.36 4.76
C ILE A 163 -11.11 -2.85 5.01
N VAL A 164 -11.10 -3.64 3.94
CA VAL A 164 -11.17 -5.10 3.98
C VAL A 164 -9.73 -5.63 3.95
N VAL A 165 -9.31 -6.29 5.02
CA VAL A 165 -7.94 -6.77 5.18
C VAL A 165 -7.91 -8.28 5.13
N SER A 166 -7.19 -8.84 4.17
CA SER A 166 -7.20 -10.30 3.94
C SER A 166 -6.17 -11.07 4.75
N LYS A 167 -4.99 -10.51 5.08
CA LYS A 167 -3.88 -11.27 5.66
C LYS A 167 -3.36 -10.78 6.99
N ARG A 168 -3.09 -9.48 7.13
CA ARG A 168 -2.43 -8.99 8.35
C ARG A 168 -2.86 -7.59 8.73
N ILE A 169 -3.11 -7.40 10.02
CA ILE A 169 -3.36 -6.08 10.61
C ILE A 169 -2.30 -5.81 11.67
N ASN A 170 -1.72 -4.61 11.63
CA ASN A 170 -0.87 -4.07 12.67
C ASN A 170 -1.40 -2.69 13.07
N ILE A 171 -1.92 -2.57 14.28
CA ILE A 171 -2.45 -1.30 14.80
C ILE A 171 -1.63 -0.89 16.01
N ARG A 172 -1.15 0.34 15.97
CA ARG A 172 -0.48 1.00 17.09
C ARG A 172 -1.23 2.28 17.44
N GLY A 173 -1.61 2.41 18.72
CA GLY A 173 -2.29 3.58 19.24
C GLY A 173 -3.80 3.37 19.39
N ASN A 174 -4.60 4.24 18.80
CA ASN A 174 -6.05 4.25 18.96
C ASN A 174 -6.70 3.04 18.27
N THR A 175 -7.39 2.24 19.06
CA THR A 175 -8.05 0.99 18.67
C THR A 175 -9.41 1.18 18.01
N ARG A 176 -10.01 2.39 18.07
CA ARG A 176 -11.27 2.69 17.35
C ARG A 176 -11.15 2.56 15.84
N VAL A 177 -9.93 2.54 15.30
CA VAL A 177 -9.68 2.22 13.89
C VAL A 177 -10.26 0.85 13.51
N LEU A 178 -10.36 -0.09 14.45
CA LEU A 178 -10.96 -1.41 14.22
C LEU A 178 -12.44 -1.34 13.82
N LEU A 179 -13.16 -0.26 14.16
CA LEU A 179 -14.57 -0.09 13.78
C LEU A 179 -14.78 0.08 12.27
N PHE A 180 -13.72 0.38 11.53
CA PHE A 180 -13.74 0.65 10.09
C PHE A 180 -13.01 -0.45 9.29
N ILE A 181 -12.63 -1.54 9.96
CA ILE A 181 -11.91 -2.66 9.37
C ILE A 181 -12.81 -3.89 9.33
N GLU A 182 -12.80 -4.55 8.18
CA GLU A 182 -13.42 -5.85 7.96
C GLU A 182 -12.35 -6.90 7.67
N LEU A 183 -12.55 -8.10 8.17
CA LEU A 183 -11.60 -9.20 8.02
C LEU A 183 -11.95 -10.05 6.82
N GLY A 184 -11.00 -10.25 5.93
CA GLY A 184 -11.08 -11.21 4.86
C GLY A 184 -10.99 -12.66 5.38
N PRO A 185 -11.20 -13.65 4.50
CA PRO A 185 -11.37 -15.05 4.88
C PRO A 185 -10.15 -15.64 5.60
N GLU A 186 -8.92 -15.26 5.23
CA GLU A 186 -7.71 -15.87 5.82
C GLU A 186 -7.53 -15.50 7.31
N ILE A 187 -8.01 -14.33 7.74
CA ILE A 187 -7.94 -13.88 9.14
C ILE A 187 -9.30 -13.80 9.84
N SER A 188 -10.35 -14.36 9.22
CA SER A 188 -11.72 -14.35 9.74
C SER A 188 -11.90 -15.06 11.10
N HIS A 189 -10.94 -15.92 11.48
CA HIS A 189 -10.90 -16.58 12.78
C HIS A 189 -10.64 -15.62 13.95
N LEU A 190 -10.14 -14.40 13.68
CA LEU A 190 -10.00 -13.36 14.70
C LEU A 190 -11.38 -12.77 15.02
N ASN A 191 -11.81 -12.85 16.29
CA ASN A 191 -13.09 -12.29 16.74
C ASN A 191 -13.04 -10.75 16.83
N ILE A 192 -13.03 -10.07 15.67
CA ILE A 192 -13.01 -8.62 15.59
C ILE A 192 -14.32 -8.00 16.11
N GLY A 193 -15.44 -8.72 15.99
CA GLY A 193 -16.75 -8.22 16.40
C GLY A 193 -16.82 -7.95 17.91
N GLU A 194 -16.24 -8.81 18.73
CA GLU A 194 -16.14 -8.58 20.18
C GLU A 194 -15.25 -7.38 20.50
N ILE A 195 -14.10 -7.26 19.83
CA ILE A 195 -13.18 -6.13 20.03
C ILE A 195 -13.85 -4.81 19.59
N GLN A 196 -14.59 -4.82 18.48
CA GLN A 196 -15.36 -3.67 18.00
C GLN A 196 -16.48 -3.28 18.99
N LYS A 197 -17.20 -4.24 19.57
CA LYS A 197 -18.21 -3.96 20.63
C LYS A 197 -17.58 -3.24 21.83
N GLN A 198 -16.40 -3.68 22.25
CA GLN A 198 -15.67 -3.02 23.34
C GLN A 198 -15.24 -1.59 22.95
N CYS A 199 -14.79 -1.37 21.70
CA CYS A 199 -14.40 -0.04 21.20
C CYS A 199 -15.57 0.97 21.15
N ARG A 200 -16.82 0.49 21.04
CA ARG A 200 -18.04 1.33 21.07
C ARG A 200 -18.48 1.72 22.49
N SER A 201 -17.89 1.11 23.52
CA SER A 201 -18.30 1.32 24.90
C SER A 201 -17.60 2.55 25.51
N PRO A 202 -18.32 3.56 26.03
CA PRO A 202 -17.74 4.84 26.46
C PRO A 202 -16.88 4.79 27.75
N ARG A 203 -16.63 3.62 28.32
CA ARG A 203 -16.09 3.47 29.70
C ARG A 203 -14.99 2.43 29.90
N ILE A 204 -14.44 1.83 28.84
CA ILE A 204 -13.49 0.73 29.03
C ILE A 204 -12.07 1.23 28.80
N ASP A 205 -11.27 1.22 29.86
CA ASP A 205 -9.81 1.34 29.78
C ASP A 205 -9.31 0.11 29.02
N MET A 206 -8.85 0.32 27.78
CA MET A 206 -8.62 -0.79 26.87
C MET A 206 -7.36 -1.56 27.27
N PRO A 207 -7.47 -2.87 27.59
CA PRO A 207 -6.29 -3.65 27.92
C PRO A 207 -5.38 -3.75 26.70
N LYS A 208 -4.07 -3.64 26.91
CA LYS A 208 -3.06 -3.88 25.88
C LYS A 208 -3.18 -5.32 25.39
N ILE A 209 -3.78 -5.52 24.21
CA ILE A 209 -3.86 -6.83 23.57
C ILE A 209 -2.47 -7.18 23.05
N ASN A 210 -1.72 -7.97 23.81
CA ASN A 210 -0.53 -8.64 23.33
C ASN A 210 -0.96 -9.90 22.58
N ILE A 211 -1.10 -9.83 21.26
CA ILE A 211 -1.26 -11.02 20.43
C ILE A 211 0.09 -11.75 20.47
N ARG A 212 0.18 -12.83 21.26
CA ARG A 212 1.31 -13.77 21.18
C ARG A 212 1.15 -14.54 19.87
N LYS A 213 2.23 -14.54 19.08
CA LYS A 213 2.40 -15.52 18.00
C LYS A 213 2.82 -16.83 18.65
N GLU A 214 2.06 -17.89 18.42
CA GLU A 214 2.63 -19.23 18.32
C GLU A 214 3.26 -19.39 16.94
#